data_AF-A0A9D3VX30-F1
#
_entry.id   AF-A0A9D3VX30-F1
#
_cell.length_a   1.000
_cell.length_b   1.000
_cell.length_c   1.000
_cell.angle_alpha   90.00
_cell.angle_beta   90.00
_cell.angle_gamma   90.00
#
_symmetry.space_group_name_H-M   'P 1'
#
loop_
_entity.id
_entity.type
_entity.pdbx_description
1 polymer ?
#
loop_
_entity_poly.entity_id
_entity_poly.type
_entity_poly.pdbx_seq_one_letter_code
_entity_poly.pdbx_strand_id
1 'polypeptide(L)'
;MVIHLYKTSTPGTHNGAVDSQVKSNPRNNLIYRQHRCGKGRNGKGIITARHRGEDHKRLCRKINFRRNEKDIYGRIVTIEYNPTYICFIHYGDGEKRYILHPRGAIIGDTIVSVSSYKKWEMPYL
;
A
#
# COMPACT_ATOMS: atom_id res chain seq x y z
N MET A 1 8.07 -6.43 10.91
CA MET A 1 7.70 -5.11 11.45
C MET A 1 8.41 -4.98 12.77
N VAL A 2 9.22 -3.94 12.96
CA VAL A 2 10.02 -3.76 14.17
C VAL A 2 9.63 -2.43 14.78
N ILE A 3 9.09 -2.48 16.00
CA ILE A 3 8.62 -1.29 16.71
C ILE A 3 9.78 -0.77 17.55
N HIS A 4 10.23 0.45 17.25
CA HIS A 4 11.22 1.15 18.07
C HIS A 4 10.51 2.03 19.09
N LEU A 5 10.87 1.85 20.36
CA LEU A 5 10.42 2.71 21.46
C LEU A 5 11.35 3.91 21.56
N TYR A 6 10.80 5.11 21.72
CA TYR A 6 11.59 6.29 21.98
C TYR A 6 12.19 6.25 23.39
N LYS A 7 13.34 6.90 23.56
CA LYS A 7 13.85 7.22 24.89
C LYS A 7 12.97 8.30 25.52
N THR A 8 12.68 8.15 26.81
CA THR A 8 11.84 9.07 27.58
C THR A 8 12.61 10.36 27.90
N SER A 9 12.71 11.26 26.91
CA SER A 9 13.41 12.55 27.06
C SER A 9 12.47 13.74 27.23
N THR A 10 11.25 13.68 26.68
CA THR A 10 10.21 14.72 26.86
C THR A 10 8.84 14.10 27.18
N PRO A 11 7.92 14.82 27.85
CA PRO A 11 6.59 14.29 28.20
C PRO A 11 5.82 13.76 26.98
N GLY A 12 5.96 14.41 25.82
CA GLY A 12 5.29 14.01 24.58
C GLY A 12 5.89 12.77 23.89
N THR A 13 7.14 12.41 24.18
CA THR A 13 7.79 11.21 23.61
C THR A 13 7.77 10.02 24.56
N HIS A 14 7.32 10.20 25.81
CA HIS A 14 7.35 9.17 26.86
C HIS A 14 6.67 7.86 26.46
N ASN A 15 5.53 7.95 25.75
CA ASN A 15 4.78 6.78 25.26
C ASN A 15 4.90 6.61 23.73
N GLY A 16 5.89 7.26 23.11
CA GLY A 16 6.03 7.26 21.66
C GLY A 16 6.68 5.97 21.15
N ALA A 17 6.07 5.40 20.09
CA ALA A 17 6.61 4.27 19.36
C ALA A 17 6.58 4.55 17.86
N VAL A 18 7.62 4.13 17.13
CA VAL A 18 7.74 4.32 15.67
C VAL A 18 8.20 3.03 15.01
N ASP A 19 7.62 2.74 13.85
CA ASP A 19 8.09 1.65 12.99
C ASP A 19 9.31 2.10 12.17
N SER A 20 10.33 1.24 12.08
CA SER A 20 11.53 1.51 11.29
C SER A 20 11.17 1.69 9.81
N GLN A 21 11.28 2.92 9.29
CA GLN A 21 10.93 3.21 7.90
C GLN A 21 11.98 2.68 6.91
N VAL A 22 11.52 1.97 5.89
CA VAL A 22 12.27 1.73 4.66
C VAL A 22 12.30 3.04 3.86
N LYS A 23 13.50 3.49 3.45
CA LYS A 23 13.66 4.65 2.57
C LYS A 23 12.91 4.41 1.26
N SER A 24 11.82 5.13 1.02
CA SER A 24 11.12 5.10 -0.26
C SER A 24 11.62 6.25 -1.13
N ASN A 25 12.21 5.95 -2.28
CA ASN A 25 12.37 6.91 -3.39
C ASN A 25 11.16 6.74 -4.33
N PRO A 26 10.12 7.56 -4.19
CA PRO A 26 8.88 7.35 -4.91
C PRO A 26 9.07 7.68 -6.40
N ARG A 27 8.64 6.79 -7.30
CA ARG A 27 8.81 6.96 -8.76
C ARG A 27 7.67 7.78 -9.38
N ASN A 28 8.04 8.86 -10.08
CA ASN A 28 7.14 9.93 -10.53
C ASN A 28 5.90 9.47 -11.34
N ASN A 29 6.02 8.45 -12.20
CA ASN A 29 4.94 8.11 -13.15
C ASN A 29 3.75 7.37 -12.51
N LEU A 30 3.90 6.85 -11.29
CA LEU A 30 2.86 6.09 -10.58
C LEU A 30 2.25 6.87 -9.41
N ILE A 31 2.54 8.17 -9.35
CA ILE A 31 2.11 9.06 -8.28
C ILE A 31 1.13 10.08 -8.84
N TYR A 32 0.11 10.42 -8.06
CA TYR A 32 -0.78 11.53 -8.37
C TYR A 32 -1.07 12.36 -7.12
N ARG A 33 -1.33 13.65 -7.33
CA ARG A 33 -1.73 14.56 -6.26
C ARG A 33 -3.15 14.20 -5.83
N GLN A 34 -3.31 13.71 -4.60
CA GLN A 34 -4.63 13.55 -4.02
C GLN A 34 -5.03 14.85 -3.31
N HIS A 35 -5.98 15.58 -3.89
CA HIS A 35 -6.73 16.56 -3.12
C HIS A 35 -7.70 15.79 -2.21
N ARG A 36 -7.51 15.90 -0.89
CA ARG A 36 -8.47 15.33 0.06
C ARG A 36 -9.72 16.18 0.01
N CYS A 37 -10.68 15.77 -0.81
CA CYS A 37 -11.91 16.52 -0.99
C CYS A 37 -12.66 16.63 0.34
N GLY A 38 -13.10 17.85 0.67
CA GLY A 38 -14.04 18.13 1.75
C GLY A 38 -13.47 18.22 3.17
N LYS A 39 -12.33 17.59 3.53
CA LYS A 39 -11.81 17.56 4.93
C LYS A 39 -12.93 17.30 5.98
N GLY A 40 -13.87 16.40 5.67
CA GLY A 40 -15.05 16.12 6.52
C GLY A 40 -16.35 16.82 6.09
N ARG A 41 -16.31 17.63 5.02
CA ARG A 41 -17.47 18.26 4.38
C ARG A 41 -17.91 17.49 3.13
N ASN A 42 -19.21 17.53 2.85
CA ASN A 42 -19.78 17.01 1.60
C ASN A 42 -19.72 18.05 0.47
N GLY A 43 -20.22 17.70 -0.73
CA GLY A 43 -20.26 18.59 -1.90
C GLY A 43 -21.10 19.87 -1.72
N LYS A 44 -21.95 19.93 -0.69
CA LYS A 44 -22.71 21.14 -0.31
C LYS A 44 -21.98 22.00 0.73
N GLY A 45 -20.76 21.60 1.15
CA GLY A 45 -19.97 22.30 2.16
C GLY A 45 -20.37 21.99 3.61
N ILE A 46 -21.31 21.06 3.84
CA ILE A 46 -21.81 20.70 5.18
C ILE A 46 -20.86 19.69 5.81
N ILE A 47 -20.50 19.90 7.08
CA ILE A 47 -19.70 18.95 7.87
C ILE A 47 -20.54 17.68 8.12
N THR A 48 -20.16 16.57 7.50
CA THR A 48 -20.77 15.25 7.71
C THR A 48 -19.88 14.34 8.56
N ALA A 49 -18.58 14.61 8.62
CA ALA A 49 -17.64 13.92 9.51
C ALA A 49 -16.88 14.94 10.37
N ARG A 50 -17.11 14.89 11.69
CA ARG A 50 -16.41 15.72 12.68
C ARG A 50 -14.98 15.22 12.92
N HIS A 51 -14.15 16.07 13.53
CA HIS A 51 -12.74 15.80 13.86
C HIS A 51 -11.85 15.44 12.65
N ARG A 52 -12.29 15.77 11.43
CA ARG A 52 -11.46 15.74 10.23
C ARG A 52 -11.11 17.17 9.83
N GLY A 53 -9.83 17.42 9.59
CA GLY A 53 -9.30 18.75 9.37
C GLY A 53 -8.10 18.78 8.44
N GLU A 54 -7.23 19.76 8.65
CA GLU A 54 -5.93 19.86 7.98
C GLU A 54 -5.05 18.68 8.37
N ASP A 55 -4.39 18.06 7.39
CA ASP A 55 -3.34 17.08 7.61
C ASP A 55 -2.19 17.41 6.67
N HIS A 56 -1.01 16.84 6.91
CA HIS A 56 0.10 16.92 5.97
C HIS A 56 -0.33 16.47 4.55
N LYS A 57 0.13 17.20 3.54
CA LYS A 57 -0.14 16.90 2.12
C LYS A 57 0.40 15.50 1.80
N ARG A 58 -0.39 14.69 1.10
CA ARG A 58 -0.02 13.32 0.73
C ARG A 58 -0.10 13.16 -0.77
N LEU A 59 0.89 12.46 -1.32
CA LEU A 59 0.89 11.97 -2.68
C LEU A 59 0.34 10.55 -2.68
N CYS A 60 -0.59 10.27 -3.58
CA CYS A 60 -1.16 8.94 -3.70
C CYS A 60 -0.48 8.15 -4.79
N ARG A 61 -0.30 6.87 -4.52
CA ARG A 61 0.28 5.92 -5.47
C ARG A 61 -0.86 5.18 -6.17
N LYS A 62 -0.78 5.03 -7.48
CA LYS A 62 -1.76 4.27 -8.27
C LYS A 62 -1.56 2.78 -8.00
N ILE A 63 -2.48 2.18 -7.25
CA ILE A 63 -2.44 0.75 -6.90
C ILE A 63 -3.30 -0.04 -7.88
N ASN A 64 -2.77 -1.14 -8.42
CA ASN A 64 -3.53 -2.10 -9.20
C ASN A 64 -4.28 -3.07 -8.26
N PHE A 65 -5.54 -2.73 -7.96
CA PHE A 65 -6.42 -3.60 -7.18
C PHE A 65 -7.05 -4.73 -8.01
N ARG A 66 -7.19 -4.54 -9.33
CA ARG A 66 -7.93 -5.46 -10.19
C ARG A 66 -7.14 -6.72 -10.56
N ARG A 67 -5.82 -6.60 -10.75
CA ARG A 67 -4.93 -7.72 -11.13
C ARG A 67 -5.45 -8.51 -12.35
N ASN A 68 -5.91 -7.78 -13.36
CA ASN A 68 -6.57 -8.34 -14.54
C ASN A 68 -5.65 -9.18 -15.43
N GLU A 69 -4.36 -8.93 -15.37
CA GLU A 69 -3.34 -9.58 -16.19
C GLU A 69 -3.04 -10.95 -15.62
N LYS A 70 -3.67 -11.96 -16.23
CA LYS A 70 -3.54 -13.36 -15.87
C LYS A 70 -2.26 -13.93 -16.46
N ASP A 71 -1.64 -14.84 -15.72
CA ASP A 71 -0.48 -15.64 -16.14
C ASP A 71 0.79 -14.83 -16.46
N ILE A 72 0.84 -13.55 -16.05
CA ILE A 72 2.06 -12.74 -16.12
C ILE A 72 2.79 -12.82 -14.79
N TYR A 73 4.01 -13.35 -14.83
CA TYR A 73 4.91 -13.38 -13.68
C TYR A 73 5.46 -11.97 -13.40
N GLY A 74 5.41 -11.56 -12.14
CA GLY A 74 5.99 -10.31 -11.68
C GLY A 74 6.87 -10.51 -10.46
N ARG A 75 8.02 -9.84 -10.42
CA ARG A 75 8.97 -9.88 -9.31
C ARG A 75 8.80 -8.69 -8.39
N ILE A 76 8.77 -8.92 -7.08
CA ILE A 76 8.76 -7.86 -6.06
C ILE A 76 10.15 -7.22 -6.03
N VAL A 77 10.22 -5.93 -6.34
CA VAL A 77 11.47 -5.16 -6.36
C VAL A 77 11.68 -4.40 -5.07
N THR A 78 10.62 -3.76 -4.57
CA THR A 78 10.66 -3.01 -3.31
C THR A 78 9.35 -3.15 -2.54
N ILE A 79 9.44 -3.02 -1.22
CA ILE A 79 8.30 -2.87 -0.33
C ILE A 79 8.39 -1.46 0.23
N GLU A 80 7.38 -0.63 -0.05
CA GLU A 80 7.34 0.77 0.34
C GLU A 80 6.21 1.01 1.35
N TYR A 81 6.45 1.97 2.26
CA TYR A 81 5.43 2.48 3.15
C TYR A 81 4.68 3.67 2.51
N ASN A 82 3.35 3.57 2.40
CA ASN A 82 2.46 4.66 1.99
C ASN A 82 1.13 4.60 2.73
N PRO A 83 0.98 5.25 3.90
CA PRO A 83 0.02 4.91 4.96
C PRO A 83 -0.28 3.42 5.25
N THR A 84 -0.47 2.61 4.21
CA THR A 84 -0.46 1.16 4.06
C THR A 84 0.83 0.67 3.36
N TYR A 85 1.26 -0.57 3.61
CA TYR A 85 2.39 -1.17 2.86
C TYR A 85 1.98 -1.60 1.45
N ILE A 86 2.86 -1.31 0.49
CA ILE A 86 2.67 -1.63 -0.93
C ILE A 86 3.95 -2.26 -1.48
N CYS A 87 3.78 -3.14 -2.48
CA CYS A 87 4.89 -3.71 -3.23
C CYS A 87 4.99 -3.05 -4.60
N PHE A 88 6.21 -2.78 -5.01
CA PHE A 88 6.52 -2.40 -6.38
C PHE A 88 6.94 -3.65 -7.17
N ILE A 89 6.25 -3.90 -8.28
CA ILE A 89 6.43 -5.10 -9.09
C ILE A 89 6.95 -4.73 -10.47
N HIS A 90 7.91 -5.51 -10.96
CA HIS A 90 8.27 -5.57 -12.37
C HIS A 90 7.69 -6.85 -12.97
N TYR A 91 6.79 -6.71 -13.94
CA TYR A 91 6.21 -7.82 -14.68
C TYR A 91 7.10 -8.21 -15.87
N GLY A 92 6.97 -9.46 -16.33
CA GLY A 92 7.72 -9.99 -17.47
C GLY A 92 7.43 -9.29 -18.80
N ASP A 93 6.27 -8.63 -18.92
CA ASP A 93 5.89 -7.78 -20.06
C ASP A 93 6.58 -6.40 -20.07
N GLY A 94 7.39 -6.10 -19.04
CA GLY A 94 8.07 -4.81 -18.87
C GLY A 94 7.25 -3.76 -18.11
N GLU A 95 5.99 -4.06 -17.75
CA GLU A 95 5.16 -3.15 -16.98
C GLU A 95 5.57 -3.10 -15.51
N LYS A 96 5.36 -1.92 -14.90
CA LYS A 96 5.71 -1.64 -13.51
C LYS A 96 4.49 -1.15 -12.76
N ARG A 97 4.14 -1.80 -11.66
CA ARG A 97 2.90 -1.49 -10.94
C ARG A 97 3.07 -1.60 -9.44
N TYR A 98 2.24 -0.87 -8.71
CA TYR A 98 2.08 -1.05 -7.28
C TYR A 98 0.92 -2.00 -6.99
N ILE A 99 1.14 -2.93 -6.07
CA ILE A 99 0.08 -3.76 -5.47
C ILE A 99 0.08 -3.58 -3.96
N LEU A 100 -1.01 -3.99 -3.30
CA LEU A 100 -0.99 -4.18 -1.85
C LEU A 100 0.01 -5.28 -1.49
N HIS A 101 0.80 -5.01 -0.44
CA HIS A 101 1.77 -5.96 0.06
C HIS A 101 1.06 -7.20 0.65
N PRO A 102 1.26 -8.40 0.07
CA PRO A 102 0.76 -9.63 0.66
C PRO A 102 1.53 -9.95 1.94
N ARG A 103 0.83 -10.43 2.97
CA ARG A 103 1.49 -10.85 4.21
C ARG A 103 2.48 -11.97 3.92
N GLY A 104 3.72 -11.79 4.38
CA GLY A 104 4.78 -12.79 4.25
C GLY A 104 5.56 -12.74 2.93
N ALA A 105 5.16 -11.90 1.98
CA ALA A 105 5.94 -11.69 0.77
C ALA A 105 7.24 -10.94 1.10
N ILE A 106 8.33 -11.28 0.44
CA ILE A 106 9.62 -10.62 0.60
C ILE A 106 10.13 -10.06 -0.73
N ILE A 107 11.13 -9.17 -0.66
CA ILE A 107 11.77 -8.64 -1.87
C ILE A 107 12.42 -9.79 -2.63
N GLY A 108 12.14 -9.87 -3.92
CA GLY A 108 12.64 -10.92 -4.80
C GLY A 108 11.61 -12.00 -5.15
N ASP A 109 10.52 -12.13 -4.38
CA ASP A 109 9.47 -13.11 -4.65
C ASP A 109 8.78 -12.88 -6.00
N THR A 110 8.31 -13.98 -6.59
CA THR A 110 7.51 -13.96 -7.82
C THR A 110 6.03 -14.09 -7.48
N ILE A 111 5.22 -13.21 -8.08
CA ILE A 111 3.77 -13.20 -7.96
C ILE A 111 3.17 -13.42 -9.35
N VAL A 112 2.11 -14.22 -9.41
CA VAL A 112 1.31 -14.42 -10.62
C VAL A 112 -0.17 -14.24 -10.25
N SER A 113 -0.94 -13.60 -11.14
CA SER A 113 -2.40 -13.55 -11.04
C SER A 113 -2.96 -14.72 -11.84
N VAL A 114 -3.83 -15.54 -11.25
CA VAL A 114 -4.43 -16.70 -11.90
C VAL A 114 -5.95 -16.58 -11.87
N SER A 115 -6.61 -16.90 -12.97
CA SER A 115 -8.07 -17.04 -13.01
C SER A 115 -8.44 -18.34 -12.31
N SER A 116 -8.92 -18.26 -11.07
CA SER A 116 -9.40 -19.45 -10.39
C SER A 116 -10.66 -19.99 -11.07
N TYR A 117 -10.52 -21.04 -11.87
CA TYR A 117 -11.52 -22.10 -11.97
C TYR A 117 -10.95 -23.35 -11.32
N LYS A 118 -10.75 -23.29 -10.01
CA LYS A 118 -10.44 -24.51 -9.24
C LYS A 118 -11.76 -25.26 -9.05
N LYS A 119 -12.12 -26.11 -10.02
CA LYS A 119 -13.12 -27.16 -9.82
C LYS A 119 -12.51 -28.11 -8.79
N TRP A 120 -13.07 -28.14 -7.59
CA TRP A 120 -12.69 -29.10 -6.57
C TRP A 120 -13.17 -30.47 -7.06
N GLU A 121 -12.32 -31.20 -7.78
CA GLU A 121 -12.53 -32.63 -7.97
C GLU A 121 -12.28 -33.28 -6.63
N MET A 122 -13.38 -33.61 -5.93
CA MET A 122 -13.36 -34.50 -4.78
C MET A 122 -13.04 -35.90 -5.32
N PRO A 123 -11.89 -36.52 -4.97
CA PRO A 123 -11.70 -37.92 -5.27
C PRO A 123 -12.65 -38.75 -4.40
N TYR A 124 -13.72 -39.23 -5.04
CA TYR A 124 -14.56 -40.41 -4.74
C TYR A 124 -14.88 -40.76 -3.28
N LEU A 125 -16.18 -40.74 -2.96
CA LEU A 125 -16.85 -41.86 -2.30
C LEU A 125 -17.73 -42.56 -3.34
#